data_AF-A0A920KYP7-F1
#
_entry.id   AF-A0A920KYP7-F1
#
_cell.length_a   1.000
_cell.length_b   1.000
_cell.length_c   1.000
_cell.angle_alpha   90.00
_cell.angle_beta   90.00
_cell.angle_gamma   90.00
#
_symmetry.space_group_name_H-M   'P 1'
#
loop_
_entity.id
_entity.type
_entity.pdbx_description
1 polymer ?
#
loop_
_entity_poly.entity_id
_entity_poly.type
_entity_poly.pdbx_seq_one_letter_code
_entity_poly.pdbx_strand_id
1 'polypeptide(L)'
;MSNKWSANLFVHYNERTERLDKNDDKFLDMPLSDQVNILTRFQYLDAEKGWVSFFNVRMLHDNKLLGKQILFQKRIKTQQQCGGVRC
;
A
#
# COMPACT_ATOMS: atom_id res chain seq x y z
N MET A 1 14.10 -6.49 -33.37
CA MET A 1 13.02 -6.81 -32.39
C MET A 1 12.62 -5.49 -31.73
N SER A 2 11.34 -5.29 -31.36
CA SER A 2 10.82 -4.14 -30.54
C SER A 2 10.05 -2.99 -31.21
N ASN A 3 9.91 -2.86 -32.53
CA ASN A 3 9.37 -1.60 -33.08
C ASN A 3 7.89 -1.32 -32.75
N LYS A 4 7.11 -2.34 -32.39
CA LYS A 4 5.67 -2.21 -32.12
C LYS A 4 5.26 -2.45 -30.66
N TRP A 5 6.15 -2.99 -29.81
CA TRP A 5 5.85 -3.28 -28.41
C TRP A 5 6.64 -2.35 -27.50
N SER A 6 5.96 -1.74 -26.53
CA SER A 6 6.57 -1.00 -25.42
C SER A 6 6.05 -1.50 -24.08
N ALA A 7 6.91 -1.47 -23.06
CA ALA A 7 6.56 -1.81 -21.69
C ALA A 7 6.94 -0.63 -20.79
N ASN A 8 5.99 -0.18 -19.98
CA ASN A 8 6.18 0.92 -19.03
C ASN A 8 5.89 0.39 -17.63
N LEU A 9 6.80 0.67 -16.69
CA LEU A 9 6.64 0.34 -15.28
C LEU A 9 6.39 1.62 -14.49
N PHE A 10 5.27 1.66 -13.78
CA PHE A 10 4.90 2.74 -12.88
C PHE A 10 4.90 2.20 -11.45
N VAL A 11 5.62 2.89 -10.57
CA VAL A 11 5.67 2.57 -9.14
C VAL A 11 5.32 3.84 -8.38
N HIS A 12 4.39 3.74 -7.44
CA HIS A 12 4.00 4.81 -6.55
C HIS A 12 4.03 4.31 -5.12
N TYR A 13 4.77 4.99 -4.27
CA TYR A 13 4.82 4.74 -2.84
C TYR A 13 4.20 5.92 -2.10
N ASN A 14 3.29 5.64 -1.17
CA ASN A 14 2.66 6.63 -0.33
C ASN A 14 2.68 6.17 1.13
N GLU A 15 3.30 6.98 1.97
CA GLU A 15 3.44 6.70 3.40
C GLU A 15 2.94 7.90 4.19
N ARG A 16 2.15 7.63 5.23
CA ARG A 16 1.72 8.60 6.22
C ARG A 16 1.94 8.04 7.62
N THR A 17 3.06 8.46 8.22
CA THR A 17 3.49 8.07 9.58
C THR A 17 3.09 9.08 10.64
N GLU A 18 2.72 10.30 10.25
CA GLU A 18 2.33 11.36 11.17
C GLU A 18 1.03 11.03 11.89
N ARG A 19 1.10 11.07 13.23
CA ARG A 19 -0.05 10.90 14.10
C ARG A 19 -0.65 12.25 14.38
N LEU A 20 -1.85 12.46 13.84
CA LEU A 20 -2.69 13.60 14.16
C LEU A 20 -3.77 13.15 15.15
N ASP A 21 -3.71 13.71 16.35
CA ASP A 21 -4.71 13.61 17.41
C ASP A 21 -4.81 15.02 18.01
N LYS A 22 -5.83 15.78 17.59
CA LYS A 22 -6.03 17.19 17.98
C LYS A 22 -6.96 17.37 19.17
N ASN A 23 -7.55 16.29 19.70
CA ASN A 23 -8.48 16.33 20.82
C ASN A 23 -8.06 15.42 21.98
N ASP A 24 -6.90 14.77 21.91
CA ASP A 24 -6.29 13.89 22.92
C ASP A 24 -7.19 12.71 23.34
N ASP A 25 -8.11 12.28 22.46
CA ASP A 25 -9.04 11.18 22.76
C ASP A 25 -8.40 9.78 22.53
N LYS A 26 -7.14 9.76 22.07
CA LYS A 26 -6.34 8.57 21.73
C LYS A 26 -6.83 7.83 20.49
N PHE A 27 -7.62 8.49 19.66
CA PHE A 27 -7.92 8.08 18.30
C PHE A 27 -7.11 8.93 17.31
N LEU A 28 -6.81 8.33 16.17
CA LEU A 28 -6.17 9.03 15.07
C LEU A 28 -7.25 9.78 14.28
N ASP A 29 -7.13 11.10 14.20
CA ASP A 29 -7.98 11.96 13.34
C ASP A 29 -7.78 11.62 11.87
N MET A 30 -6.58 11.15 11.52
CA MET A 30 -6.20 10.71 10.19
C MET A 30 -5.52 9.34 10.28
N PRO A 31 -5.93 8.34 9.46
CA PRO A 31 -5.29 7.01 9.43
C PRO A 31 -3.77 7.08 9.23
N LEU A 32 -3.01 6.20 9.84
CA LEU A 32 -1.66 5.94 9.34
C LEU A 32 -1.79 5.06 8.10
N SER A 33 -1.01 5.34 7.06
CA SER A 33 -1.15 4.67 5.76
C SER A 33 0.23 4.27 5.25
N ASP A 34 0.31 3.07 4.67
CA ASP A 34 1.48 2.56 3.95
C ASP A 34 0.94 1.87 2.69
N GLN A 35 1.21 2.46 1.53
CA GLN A 35 0.64 2.03 0.27
C GLN A 35 1.70 1.95 -0.81
N VAL A 36 1.73 0.82 -1.51
CA VAL A 36 2.57 0.59 -2.68
C VAL A 36 1.65 0.24 -3.84
N ASN A 37 1.77 0.97 -4.95
CA ASN A 37 1.04 0.72 -6.18
C ASN A 37 2.03 0.50 -7.32
N ILE A 38 1.99 -0.69 -7.91
CA ILE A 38 2.81 -1.08 -9.05
C ILE A 38 1.88 -1.34 -10.23
N LEU A 39 2.18 -0.72 -11.36
CA LEU A 39 1.46 -0.89 -12.61
C LEU A 39 2.48 -1.12 -13.73
N THR A 40 2.37 -2.26 -14.39
CA THR A 40 3.06 -2.52 -15.65
C THR A 40 2.07 -2.36 -16.79
N ARG A 41 2.40 -1.51 -17.76
CA ARG A 41 1.62 -1.29 -18.98
C ARG A 41 2.41 -1.75 -20.19
N PHE A 42 1.89 -2.75 -20.88
CA PHE A 42 2.33 -3.15 -22.21
C PHE A 42 1.47 -2.43 -23.25
N GLN A 43 2.11 -1.82 -24.23
CA GLN A 43 1.46 -1.15 -25.34
C GLN A 43 1.96 -1.78 -26.64
N TYR A 44 1.01 -2.13 -27.49
CA TYR A 44 1.27 -2.48 -28.88
C TYR A 44 0.81 -1.31 -29.76
N LEU A 45 1.71 -0.80 -30.60
CA LEU A 45 1.44 0.28 -31.55
C LEU A 45 1.90 -0.10 -32.95
N ASP A 46 0.95 -0.21 -33.87
CA ASP A 46 1.18 -0.45 -35.29
C ASP A 46 0.71 0.77 -36.09
N ALA A 47 1.63 1.71 -36.33
CA ALA A 47 1.33 2.95 -37.05
C ALA A 47 0.96 2.74 -38.53
N GLU A 48 1.43 1.65 -39.15
CA GLU A 48 1.16 1.34 -40.56
C GLU A 48 -0.28 0.85 -40.77
N LYS A 49 -0.78 0.05 -39.81
CA LYS A 49 -2.15 -0.50 -39.83
C LYS A 49 -3.14 0.30 -38.98
N GLY A 50 -2.65 1.32 -38.26
CA GLY A 50 -3.45 2.15 -37.33
C GLY A 50 -3.94 1.41 -36.08
N TRP A 51 -3.33 0.28 -35.72
CA TRP A 51 -3.75 -0.53 -34.57
C TRP A 51 -3.03 -0.10 -33.29
N VAL A 52 -3.78 0.04 -32.20
CA VAL A 52 -3.23 0.27 -30.86
C VAL A 52 -3.90 -0.66 -29.86
N SER A 53 -3.12 -1.23 -28.94
CA SER A 53 -3.64 -2.10 -27.88
C SER A 53 -2.87 -1.89 -26.59
N PHE A 54 -3.57 -2.04 -25.48
CA PHE A 54 -3.01 -1.84 -24.15
C PHE A 54 -3.33 -3.05 -23.27
N PHE A 55 -2.31 -3.54 -22.57
CA PHE A 55 -2.45 -4.58 -21.57
C PHE A 55 -1.80 -4.10 -20.27
N ASN A 56 -2.55 -4.12 -19.18
CA ASN A 56 -2.12 -3.56 -17.90
C ASN A 56 -2.17 -4.63 -16.82
N VAL A 57 -1.10 -4.75 -16.04
CA VAL A 57 -1.03 -5.57 -14.83
C VAL A 57 -0.79 -4.64 -13.65
N ARG A 58 -1.71 -4.63 -12.68
CA ARG A 58 -1.62 -3.77 -11.50
C ARG A 58 -1.60 -4.61 -10.23
N MET A 59 -0.69 -4.28 -9.32
CA MET A 59 -0.64 -4.77 -7.95
C MET A 59 -0.73 -3.56 -7.01
N LEU A 60 -1.67 -3.63 -6.06
CA LEU A 60 -1.87 -2.59 -5.05
C LEU A 60 -1.81 -3.25 -3.68
N HIS A 61 -0.85 -2.81 -2.88
CA HIS A 61 -0.76 -3.13 -1.46
C HIS A 61 -1.11 -1.88 -0.66
N ASP A 62 -2.13 -1.94 0.19
CA ASP A 62 -2.65 -0.80 0.95
C ASP A 62 -2.90 -1.20 2.40
N ASN A 63 -2.00 -0.77 3.29
CA ASN A 63 -2.11 -0.94 4.72
C ASN A 63 -2.57 0.37 5.35
N LYS A 64 -3.71 0.34 6.04
CA LYS A 64 -4.24 1.50 6.78
C LYS A 64 -4.52 1.12 8.22
N LEU A 65 -3.92 1.84 9.16
CA LEU A 65 -4.21 1.72 10.58
C LEU A 65 -5.23 2.80 10.95
N LEU A 66 -6.36 2.36 11.50
CA LEU A 66 -7.50 3.18 11.87
C LEU A 66 -7.78 3.03 13.37
N GLY A 67 -8.23 4.10 14.01
CA GLY A 67 -8.68 4.10 15.40
C GLY A 67 -7.58 3.80 16.43
N LYS A 68 -7.98 3.30 17.60
CA LYS A 68 -7.14 3.13 18.81
C LYS A 68 -6.26 1.86 18.77
N GLN A 69 -5.58 1.60 17.65
CA GLN A 69 -4.81 0.36 17.48
C GLN A 69 -3.46 0.34 18.25
N ILE A 70 -2.96 1.50 18.66
CA ILE A 70 -1.65 1.62 19.34
C ILE A 70 -1.66 0.93 20.72
N LEU A 71 -2.80 0.94 21.42
CA LEU A 71 -2.96 0.26 22.71
C LEU A 71 -3.32 -1.23 22.56
N PHE A 72 -3.98 -1.62 21.46
CA PHE A 72 -4.38 -3.01 21.22
C PHE A 72 -3.18 -3.90 20.82
N GLN A 73 -2.28 -3.40 19.97
CA GLN A 73 -1.07 -4.12 19.56
C GLN A 73 -0.09 -4.36 20.72
N LYS A 74 0.08 -3.39 21.62
CA LYS A 74 0.89 -3.59 22.84
C LYS A 74 0.28 -4.68 23.73
N ARG A 75 -1.04 -4.69 23.96
CA ARG A 75 -1.68 -5.74 24.79
C ARG A 75 -1.48 -7.14 24.24
N ILE A 76 -1.62 -7.37 22.92
CA ILE A 76 -1.42 -8.73 22.35
C ILE A 76 0.02 -9.19 22.53
N LYS A 77 1.03 -8.35 22.28
CA LYS A 77 2.43 -8.71 22.49
C LYS A 77 2.77 -8.95 23.96
N THR A 78 2.20 -8.17 24.88
CA THR A 78 2.43 -8.34 26.32
C THR A 78 1.68 -9.58 26.87
N GLN A 79 0.49 -9.90 26.36
CA GLN A 79 -0.24 -11.10 26.78
C GLN A 79 0.37 -12.40 26.24
N GLN A 80 1.00 -12.36 25.06
CA GLN A 80 1.68 -13.52 24.48
C GLN A 80 3.04 -13.81 25.16
N GLN A 81 3.56 -12.88 25.99
CA GLN A 81 4.74 -13.12 26.85
C GLN A 81 4.38 -13.65 28.25
N CYS A 82 3.13 -13.50 28.72
CA CYS A 82 2.68 -14.06 30.02
C CYS A 82 2.01 -15.43 29.91
N GLY A 83 2.09 -16.09 28.74
CA GLY A 83 1.53 -17.44 28.52
C GLY A 83 2.46 -18.60 28.87
N GLY A 84 3.52 -18.37 29.67
CA GLY A 84 4.56 -19.40 29.87
C GLY A 84 5.33 -19.43 31.18
N VAL A 85 5.42 -18.36 31.99
CA VAL A 85 6.16 -18.41 33.27
C VAL A 85 5.57 -17.42 34.28
N ARG A 86 5.47 -17.87 35.53
CA ARG A 86 4.87 -17.27 36.74
C ARG A 86 5.04 -15.75 36.88
N CYS A 87 3.93 -15.07 37.20
CA CYS A 87 3.91 -13.81 37.94
C CYS A 87 4.40 -14.02 39.38
#